data_AF-A0A7J8FX30-F1
#
_entry.id   AF-A0A7J8FX30-F1
#
_cell.length_a   1.000
_cell.length_b   1.000
_cell.length_c   1.000
_cell.angle_alpha   90.00
_cell.angle_beta   90.00
_cell.angle_gamma   90.00
#
_symmetry.space_group_name_H-M   'P 1'
#
loop_
_entity.id
_entity.type
_entity.pdbx_description
1 polymer ?
#
loop_
_entity_poly.entity_id
_entity_poly.type
_entity_poly.pdbx_seq_one_letter_code
_entity_poly.pdbx_strand_id
1 'polypeptide(L)'
;MEVDQPEPTDTQPEDIPETKAEDCKVEPTETEERGTELKTETKEEEDQPSTSVTQSSPAPGQSKKKIFKPEELRQALMPTLEALYRQDPESLPFRQPVDPQLLGIPDYFDIVKSPMDLSTIKRKLDTGQYQEPWQYVDDIWLMFNNAWLYNRKTSRVYKYCSKLSEVFEQEIDPVMQSLGYCCGRKLEFSPQTLCCYGKQLCTIPRDATYYSYQNRYHFCEKCFNEIQGESVSLGDDPSQPQTTINKEQFSKRKNDTLDPELFVECTECGRKMHQICVLHHEIIWPTG
;
A
#
# COMPACT_ATOMS: atom_id res chain seq x y z
N MET A 1 65.99 -13.39 -29.32
CA MET A 1 65.86 -14.84 -29.57
C MET A 1 64.40 -15.08 -29.89
N GLU A 2 64.22 -15.60 -31.10
CA GLU A 2 62.98 -15.98 -31.78
C GLU A 2 62.19 -17.09 -31.05
N VAL A 3 60.85 -17.01 -31.21
CA VAL A 3 59.90 -18.10 -31.60
C VAL A 3 59.70 -19.23 -30.55
N ASP A 4 58.49 -19.57 -30.07
CA ASP A 4 57.41 -20.20 -30.86
C ASP A 4 56.04 -20.20 -30.15
N GLN A 5 54.96 -20.19 -30.95
CA GLN A 5 53.57 -20.58 -30.62
C GLN A 5 53.29 -21.90 -31.37
N PRO A 6 52.30 -22.73 -30.98
CA PRO A 6 50.98 -22.61 -31.63
C PRO A 6 49.76 -22.87 -30.73
N GLU A 7 48.63 -22.30 -31.16
CA GLU A 7 47.23 -22.46 -30.70
C GLU A 7 46.59 -23.83 -31.15
N PRO A 8 45.24 -23.98 -31.25
CA PRO A 8 44.20 -24.08 -30.20
C PRO A 8 43.41 -25.41 -30.31
N THR A 9 42.47 -25.68 -29.40
CA THR A 9 41.45 -26.73 -29.64
C THR A 9 40.04 -26.21 -29.45
N ASP A 10 39.25 -26.59 -30.44
CA ASP A 10 37.90 -26.24 -30.84
C ASP A 10 36.89 -27.20 -30.16
N THR A 11 35.70 -26.74 -29.81
CA THR A 11 34.54 -27.63 -29.69
C THR A 11 33.24 -26.84 -29.91
N GLN A 12 32.54 -27.28 -30.95
CA GLN A 12 31.33 -26.72 -31.53
C GLN A 12 30.05 -27.01 -30.70
N PRO A 13 28.98 -26.22 -30.92
CA PRO A 13 27.62 -26.47 -30.43
C PRO A 13 26.81 -27.37 -31.39
N GLU A 14 25.86 -28.15 -30.86
CA GLU A 14 24.90 -28.94 -31.66
C GLU A 14 23.64 -28.13 -32.04
N ASP A 15 23.25 -28.32 -33.31
CA ASP A 15 22.13 -27.74 -34.04
C ASP A 15 20.73 -28.24 -33.59
N ILE A 16 19.74 -27.34 -33.64
CA ILE A 16 18.32 -27.68 -33.85
C ILE A 16 17.81 -26.77 -34.99
N PRO A 17 17.21 -27.32 -36.07
CA PRO A 17 16.94 -26.56 -37.28
C PRO A 17 15.64 -25.74 -37.23
N GLU A 18 15.69 -24.54 -37.82
CA GLU A 18 14.54 -23.75 -38.28
C GLU A 18 13.94 -24.28 -39.59
N THR A 19 12.64 -24.08 -39.79
CA THR A 19 11.94 -23.68 -41.04
C THR A 19 10.42 -23.76 -40.76
N LYS A 20 9.48 -22.97 -41.30
CA LYS A 20 9.39 -21.77 -42.14
C LYS A 20 7.93 -21.28 -42.02
N ALA A 21 7.68 -19.99 -42.23
CA ALA A 21 6.36 -19.37 -42.31
C ALA A 21 5.58 -19.73 -43.59
N GLU A 22 4.24 -19.68 -43.55
CA GLU A 22 3.39 -18.92 -44.50
C GLU A 22 1.88 -18.99 -44.15
N ASP A 23 1.15 -18.06 -44.77
CA ASP A 23 -0.12 -17.40 -44.40
C ASP A 23 -1.39 -18.03 -45.05
N CYS A 24 -2.54 -17.39 -44.78
CA CYS A 24 -3.80 -17.31 -45.54
C CYS A 24 -5.01 -18.23 -45.20
N LYS A 25 -6.04 -17.56 -44.65
CA LYS A 25 -7.49 -17.50 -45.04
C LYS A 25 -8.09 -18.71 -45.78
N VAL A 26 -9.33 -19.13 -45.48
CA VAL A 26 -10.56 -18.75 -46.21
C VAL A 26 -11.78 -19.43 -45.52
N GLU A 27 -12.85 -18.69 -45.21
CA GLU A 27 -14.26 -19.19 -45.17
C GLU A 27 -14.82 -19.19 -46.60
N PRO A 28 -15.84 -20.00 -46.98
CA PRO A 28 -17.23 -19.49 -46.89
C PRO A 28 -18.36 -20.55 -46.78
N THR A 29 -19.53 -20.10 -46.27
CA THR A 29 -20.94 -20.28 -46.75
C THR A 29 -21.46 -21.69 -47.11
N GLU A 30 -22.72 -22.11 -46.97
CA GLU A 30 -24.07 -21.59 -46.68
C GLU A 30 -24.93 -22.88 -46.54
N THR A 31 -26.05 -22.95 -45.83
CA THR A 31 -27.38 -22.75 -46.44
C THR A 31 -28.48 -22.84 -45.39
N GLU A 32 -29.49 -22.02 -45.62
CA GLU A 32 -30.75 -21.86 -44.89
C GLU A 32 -31.64 -23.12 -44.92
N GLU A 33 -32.59 -23.22 -43.97
CA GLU A 33 -34.00 -23.29 -44.35
C GLU A 33 -34.95 -22.95 -43.18
N ARG A 34 -36.11 -22.43 -43.58
CA ARG A 34 -37.09 -21.64 -42.84
C ARG A 34 -38.42 -22.39 -42.77
N GLY A 35 -39.18 -22.23 -41.68
CA GLY A 35 -40.64 -22.48 -41.65
C GLY A 35 -41.24 -22.26 -40.25
N THR A 36 -41.89 -21.12 -39.96
CA THR A 36 -43.35 -20.82 -40.02
C THR A 36 -44.23 -21.63 -39.04
N GLU A 37 -44.76 -20.94 -38.00
CA GLU A 37 -46.21 -20.77 -37.67
C GLU A 37 -46.62 -21.70 -36.50
N LEU A 38 -47.52 -21.42 -35.54
CA LEU A 38 -48.52 -20.39 -35.25
C LEU A 38 -48.85 -20.46 -33.74
N LYS A 39 -49.41 -19.37 -33.20
CA LYS A 39 -49.92 -19.16 -31.83
C LYS A 39 -50.93 -20.22 -31.33
N THR A 40 -50.93 -20.45 -30.01
CA THR A 40 -52.16 -20.69 -29.24
C THR A 40 -51.99 -20.15 -27.82
N GLU A 41 -52.93 -19.30 -27.42
CA GLU A 41 -53.03 -18.70 -26.09
C GLU A 41 -53.69 -19.67 -25.11
N THR A 42 -53.23 -19.70 -23.86
CA THR A 42 -54.09 -20.00 -22.71
C THR A 42 -53.57 -19.20 -21.50
N LYS A 43 -54.50 -18.49 -20.86
CA LYS A 43 -54.35 -17.63 -19.68
C LYS A 43 -54.46 -18.46 -18.40
N GLU A 44 -54.07 -17.84 -17.27
CA GLU A 44 -54.14 -18.25 -15.85
C GLU A 44 -52.77 -18.67 -15.30
N GLU A 45 -52.28 -18.25 -14.13
CA GLU A 45 -52.66 -17.24 -13.13
C GLU A 45 -51.37 -17.00 -12.28
N GLU A 46 -51.35 -15.93 -11.49
CA GLU A 46 -50.23 -15.38 -10.72
C GLU A 46 -49.48 -16.37 -9.80
N ASP A 47 -48.14 -16.23 -9.72
CA ASP A 47 -47.43 -16.21 -8.43
C ASP A 47 -46.04 -15.52 -8.57
N GLN A 48 -45.90 -14.32 -8.00
CA GLN A 48 -44.61 -13.64 -7.83
C GLN A 48 -44.09 -13.96 -6.43
N PRO A 49 -42.85 -14.50 -6.27
CA PRO A 49 -42.22 -14.51 -4.96
C PRO A 49 -41.64 -13.12 -4.69
N SER A 50 -42.42 -12.29 -4.01
CA SER A 50 -41.93 -11.09 -3.34
C SER A 50 -40.93 -11.50 -2.25
N THR A 51 -39.63 -11.38 -2.52
CA THR A 51 -38.59 -11.45 -1.50
C THR A 51 -38.67 -10.18 -0.65
N SER A 52 -39.44 -10.27 0.42
CA SER A 52 -39.54 -9.28 1.49
C SER A 52 -38.16 -9.00 2.05
N VAL A 53 -37.64 -7.80 1.76
CA VAL A 53 -36.49 -7.21 2.44
C VAL A 53 -36.92 -6.96 3.89
N THR A 54 -36.48 -7.81 4.82
CA THR A 54 -36.74 -7.62 6.24
C THR A 54 -35.89 -6.45 6.76
N GLN A 55 -36.37 -5.22 6.60
CA GLN A 55 -35.86 -4.07 7.32
C GLN A 55 -36.35 -4.16 8.77
N SER A 56 -35.60 -4.86 9.61
CA SER A 56 -35.75 -4.74 11.05
C SER A 56 -35.30 -3.34 11.48
N SER A 57 -36.26 -2.47 11.79
CA SER A 57 -36.01 -1.18 12.45
C SER A 57 -35.42 -1.44 13.84
N PRO A 58 -34.31 -0.79 14.24
CA PRO A 58 -33.79 -0.94 15.59
C PRO A 58 -34.68 -0.21 16.61
N ALA A 59 -34.79 -0.81 17.80
CA ALA A 59 -35.48 -0.23 18.95
C ALA A 59 -34.80 1.09 19.40
N PRO A 60 -35.54 2.06 19.97
CA PRO A 60 -34.97 3.31 20.43
C PRO A 60 -34.01 3.05 21.60
N GLY A 61 -32.71 3.34 21.40
CA GLY A 61 -31.68 3.26 22.44
C GLY A 61 -30.47 2.37 22.15
N GLN A 62 -30.42 1.67 21.01
CA GLN A 62 -29.22 0.91 20.59
C GLN A 62 -28.26 1.78 19.78
N SER A 63 -26.94 1.59 19.96
CA SER A 63 -25.93 2.34 19.23
C SER A 63 -26.08 2.11 17.72
N LYS A 64 -26.08 3.20 16.94
CA LYS A 64 -26.11 3.14 15.47
C LYS A 64 -24.78 2.64 14.86
N LYS A 65 -23.82 2.21 15.69
CA LYS A 65 -22.49 1.80 15.25
C LYS A 65 -22.58 0.59 14.33
N LYS A 66 -21.88 0.66 13.20
CA LYS A 66 -21.74 -0.44 12.26
C LYS A 66 -20.92 -1.54 12.91
N ILE A 67 -21.53 -2.72 13.01
CA ILE A 67 -20.85 -3.96 13.36
C ILE A 67 -20.68 -4.76 12.07
N PHE A 68 -19.45 -5.16 11.76
CA PHE A 68 -19.17 -6.05 10.64
C PHE A 68 -19.25 -7.50 11.11
N LYS A 69 -19.99 -8.34 10.38
CA LYS A 69 -19.96 -9.78 10.63
C LYS A 69 -18.65 -10.34 10.05
N PRO A 70 -18.02 -11.35 10.69
CA PRO A 70 -16.80 -11.97 10.15
C PRO A 70 -16.91 -12.39 8.68
N GLU A 71 -18.04 -12.99 8.30
CA GLU A 71 -18.28 -13.42 6.93
C GLU A 71 -18.42 -12.26 5.93
N GLU A 72 -18.96 -11.12 6.36
CA GLU A 72 -19.05 -9.90 5.55
C GLU A 72 -17.65 -9.38 5.20
N LEU A 73 -16.75 -9.31 6.19
CA LEU A 73 -15.36 -8.91 5.96
C LEU A 73 -14.61 -9.94 5.12
N ARG A 74 -14.77 -11.23 5.42
CA ARG A 74 -14.12 -12.31 4.68
C ARG A 74 -14.51 -12.28 3.21
N GLN A 75 -15.81 -12.19 2.91
CA GLN A 75 -16.30 -12.18 1.53
C GLN A 75 -15.81 -10.95 0.75
N ALA A 76 -15.75 -9.79 1.39
CA ALA A 76 -15.29 -8.56 0.75
C ALA A 76 -13.76 -8.52 0.56
N LEU A 77 -12.98 -8.93 1.56
CA LEU A 77 -11.52 -8.74 1.60
C LEU A 77 -10.70 -9.94 1.10
N MET A 78 -11.27 -11.15 1.03
CA MET A 78 -10.54 -12.31 0.52
C MET A 78 -10.07 -12.12 -0.94
N PRO A 79 -10.87 -11.55 -1.87
CA PRO A 79 -10.42 -11.32 -3.25
C PRO A 79 -9.16 -10.45 -3.35
N THR A 80 -9.01 -9.44 -2.47
CA THR A 80 -7.81 -8.58 -2.45
C THR A 80 -6.59 -9.35 -1.96
N LEU A 81 -6.76 -10.26 -0.99
CA LEU A 81 -5.68 -11.14 -0.53
C LEU A 81 -5.28 -12.17 -1.59
N GLU A 82 -6.25 -12.75 -2.30
CA GLU A 82 -6.03 -13.68 -3.39
C GLU A 82 -5.29 -13.01 -4.57
N ALA A 83 -5.59 -11.74 -4.85
CA ALA A 83 -4.87 -10.96 -5.86
C ALA A 83 -3.37 -10.88 -5.58
N LEU A 84 -2.99 -10.78 -4.30
CA LEU A 84 -1.58 -10.84 -3.88
C LEU A 84 -1.00 -12.25 -4.06
N TYR A 85 -1.71 -13.30 -3.63
CA TYR A 85 -1.26 -14.68 -3.81
C TYR A 85 -1.01 -15.06 -5.28
N ARG A 86 -1.79 -14.51 -6.21
CA ARG A 86 -1.66 -14.75 -7.65
C ARG A 86 -0.38 -14.17 -8.27
N GLN A 87 0.31 -13.25 -7.59
CA GLN A 87 1.56 -12.69 -8.11
C GLN A 87 2.71 -13.71 -7.93
N ASP A 88 3.33 -14.11 -9.04
CA ASP A 88 4.40 -15.11 -9.08
C ASP A 88 5.53 -14.58 -9.97
N PRO A 89 6.77 -14.41 -9.44
CA PRO A 89 7.30 -14.92 -8.17
C PRO A 89 7.09 -14.02 -6.94
N GLU A 90 6.46 -12.86 -7.08
CA GLU A 90 6.53 -11.79 -6.09
C GLU A 90 5.93 -12.17 -4.74
N SER A 91 4.85 -12.96 -4.71
CA SER A 91 4.21 -13.35 -3.45
C SER A 91 4.97 -14.41 -2.67
N LEU A 92 5.86 -15.19 -3.29
CA LEU A 92 6.46 -16.39 -2.68
C LEU A 92 7.11 -16.13 -1.30
N PRO A 93 7.92 -15.06 -1.09
CA PRO A 93 8.54 -14.79 0.21
C PRO A 93 7.55 -14.39 1.32
N PHE A 94 6.30 -14.06 0.95
CA PHE A 94 5.28 -13.51 1.85
C PHE A 94 4.17 -14.52 2.17
N ARG A 95 4.17 -15.70 1.52
CA ARG A 95 3.09 -16.69 1.65
C ARG A 95 3.07 -17.39 3.00
N GLN A 96 4.18 -17.40 3.73
CA GLN A 96 4.35 -18.11 5.00
C GLN A 96 5.07 -17.20 6.02
N PRO A 97 4.92 -17.47 7.33
CA PRO A 97 5.68 -16.75 8.35
C PRO A 97 7.19 -16.88 8.10
N VAL A 98 7.91 -15.78 8.34
CA VAL A 98 9.37 -15.78 8.24
C VAL A 98 9.96 -16.71 9.30
N ASP A 99 10.76 -17.68 8.87
CA ASP A 99 11.59 -18.53 9.72
C ASP A 99 13.05 -18.06 9.62
N PRO A 100 13.55 -17.30 10.62
CA PRO A 100 14.87 -16.71 10.53
C PRO A 100 16.02 -17.71 10.50
N GLN A 101 15.86 -18.86 11.18
CA GLN A 101 16.87 -19.91 11.22
C GLN A 101 16.97 -20.62 9.88
N LEU A 102 15.82 -21.00 9.30
CA LEU A 102 15.77 -21.68 8.00
C LEU A 102 16.29 -20.80 6.86
N LEU A 103 16.01 -19.49 6.93
CA LEU A 103 16.40 -18.52 5.90
C LEU A 103 17.81 -17.95 6.10
N GLY A 104 18.51 -18.31 7.20
CA GLY A 104 19.87 -17.85 7.47
C GLY A 104 19.96 -16.36 7.82
N ILE A 105 18.92 -15.80 8.44
CA ILE A 105 18.80 -14.38 8.80
C ILE A 105 18.53 -14.20 10.31
N PRO A 106 19.47 -14.60 11.18
CA PRO A 106 19.24 -14.71 12.63
C PRO A 106 18.88 -13.38 13.31
N ASP A 107 19.21 -12.24 12.71
CA ASP A 107 18.94 -10.88 13.21
C ASP A 107 17.53 -10.36 12.90
N TYR A 108 16.68 -11.16 12.23
CA TYR A 108 15.37 -10.70 11.76
C TYR A 108 14.48 -10.13 12.88
N PHE A 109 14.36 -10.82 14.02
CA PHE A 109 13.53 -10.35 15.14
C PHE A 109 14.19 -9.25 15.99
N ASP A 110 15.49 -8.98 15.77
CA ASP A 110 16.15 -7.81 16.35
C ASP A 110 15.70 -6.53 15.65
N ILE A 111 15.30 -6.63 14.37
CA ILE A 111 14.84 -5.52 13.54
C ILE A 111 13.30 -5.48 13.49
N VAL A 112 12.66 -6.58 13.11
CA VAL A 112 11.20 -6.70 12.95
C VAL A 112 10.56 -7.16 14.25
N LYS A 113 9.79 -6.28 14.89
CA LYS A 113 9.17 -6.53 16.21
C LYS A 113 7.79 -7.17 16.15
N SER A 114 7.08 -6.99 15.04
CA SER A 114 5.73 -7.51 14.85
C SER A 114 5.64 -8.17 13.47
N PRO A 115 6.10 -9.42 13.33
CA PRO A 115 6.08 -10.12 12.04
C PRO A 115 4.66 -10.33 11.54
N MET A 116 4.48 -10.31 10.22
CA MET A 116 3.20 -10.53 9.55
C MET A 116 3.43 -11.15 8.17
N ASP A 117 2.50 -11.98 7.71
CA ASP A 117 2.57 -12.72 6.44
C ASP A 117 1.17 -13.04 5.90
N LEU A 118 1.08 -13.40 4.61
CA LEU A 118 -0.21 -13.64 3.94
C LEU A 118 -1.01 -14.80 4.56
N SER A 119 -0.36 -15.86 5.06
CA SER A 119 -1.07 -16.99 5.68
C SER A 119 -1.67 -16.62 7.03
N THR A 120 -0.95 -15.80 7.81
CA THR A 120 -1.46 -15.25 9.08
C THR A 120 -2.64 -14.32 8.82
N ILE A 121 -2.54 -13.42 7.84
CA ILE A 121 -3.65 -12.52 7.46
C ILE A 121 -4.86 -13.34 6.99
N LYS A 122 -4.64 -14.35 6.14
CA LYS A 122 -5.70 -15.25 5.68
C LYS A 122 -6.40 -15.94 6.86
N ARG A 123 -5.62 -16.50 7.78
CA ARG A 123 -6.16 -17.15 8.99
C ARG A 123 -6.97 -16.17 9.85
N LYS A 124 -6.50 -14.93 10.03
CA LYS A 124 -7.23 -13.90 10.78
C LYS A 124 -8.57 -13.53 10.12
N LEU A 125 -8.64 -13.47 8.79
CA LEU A 125 -9.90 -13.31 8.05
C LEU A 125 -10.82 -14.52 8.25
N ASP A 126 -10.32 -15.73 8.02
CA ASP A 126 -11.10 -16.97 8.09
C ASP A 126 -11.65 -17.25 9.50
N THR A 127 -10.92 -16.81 10.54
CA THR A 127 -11.32 -16.98 11.95
C THR A 127 -12.03 -15.76 12.54
N GLY A 128 -12.30 -14.72 11.74
CA GLY A 128 -13.06 -13.54 12.19
C GLY A 128 -12.35 -12.69 13.23
N GLN A 129 -11.02 -12.61 13.20
CA GLN A 129 -10.23 -11.84 14.18
C GLN A 129 -10.21 -10.33 13.90
N TYR A 130 -10.73 -9.89 12.75
CA TYR A 130 -10.90 -8.47 12.43
C TYR A 130 -12.31 -8.01 12.78
N GLN A 131 -12.41 -6.89 13.49
CA GLN A 131 -13.66 -6.22 13.84
C GLN A 131 -14.09 -5.21 12.76
N GLU A 132 -13.13 -4.64 12.04
CA GLU A 132 -13.34 -3.69 10.95
C GLU A 132 -12.24 -3.83 9.88
N PRO A 133 -12.49 -3.45 8.61
CA PRO A 133 -11.57 -3.74 7.51
C PRO A 133 -10.24 -2.97 7.56
N TRP A 134 -10.17 -1.81 8.24
CA TRP A 134 -8.89 -1.10 8.39
C TRP A 134 -7.85 -1.92 9.16
N GLN A 135 -8.25 -2.79 10.10
CA GLN A 135 -7.31 -3.68 10.78
C GLN A 135 -6.67 -4.71 9.83
N TYR A 136 -7.40 -5.15 8.80
CA TYR A 136 -6.85 -6.00 7.74
C TYR A 136 -5.87 -5.22 6.87
N VAL A 137 -6.24 -3.98 6.50
CA VAL A 137 -5.37 -3.08 5.72
C VAL A 137 -4.08 -2.80 6.50
N ASP A 138 -4.16 -2.56 7.81
CA ASP A 138 -3.02 -2.33 8.69
C ASP A 138 -2.06 -3.53 8.70
N ASP A 139 -2.56 -4.77 8.77
CA ASP A 139 -1.72 -5.97 8.73
C ASP A 139 -1.04 -6.18 7.36
N ILE A 140 -1.73 -5.88 6.25
CA ILE A 140 -1.13 -5.91 4.91
C ILE A 140 0.03 -4.91 4.83
N TRP A 141 -0.18 -3.68 5.30
CA TRP A 141 0.88 -2.67 5.32
C TRP A 141 1.99 -2.99 6.32
N LEU A 142 1.67 -3.62 7.46
CA LEU A 142 2.67 -4.10 8.40
C LEU A 142 3.60 -5.12 7.74
N MET A 143 3.05 -6.08 7.00
CA MET A 143 3.83 -7.03 6.21
C MET A 143 4.76 -6.32 5.21
N PHE A 144 4.24 -5.34 4.46
CA PHE A 144 5.06 -4.59 3.50
C PHE A 144 6.17 -3.77 4.16
N ASN A 145 5.83 -3.03 5.23
CA ASN A 145 6.77 -2.20 5.97
C ASN A 145 7.87 -3.03 6.63
N ASN A 146 7.54 -4.19 7.20
CA ASN A 146 8.53 -5.11 7.75
C ASN A 146 9.52 -5.57 6.67
N ALA A 147 9.03 -5.87 5.47
CA ALA A 147 9.88 -6.28 4.36
C ALA A 147 10.78 -5.13 3.87
N TRP A 148 10.26 -3.91 3.71
CA TRP A 148 11.07 -2.75 3.33
C TRP A 148 12.06 -2.32 4.40
N LEU A 149 11.71 -2.50 5.67
CA LEU A 149 12.59 -2.21 6.81
C LEU A 149 13.78 -3.17 6.86
N TYR A 150 13.52 -4.47 6.74
CA TYR A 150 14.56 -5.49 6.85
C TYR A 150 15.43 -5.58 5.59
N ASN A 151 14.83 -5.44 4.41
CA ASN A 151 15.52 -5.68 3.14
C ASN A 151 16.13 -4.41 2.55
N ARG A 152 17.30 -4.53 1.91
CA ARG A 152 17.88 -3.43 1.14
C ARG A 152 17.03 -3.13 -0.11
N LYS A 153 16.93 -1.85 -0.49
CA LYS A 153 16.20 -1.38 -1.69
C LYS A 153 16.58 -2.10 -3.00
N THR A 154 17.81 -2.60 -3.08
CA THR A 154 18.32 -3.33 -4.25
C THR A 154 17.97 -4.82 -4.26
N SER A 155 17.47 -5.37 -3.15
CA SER A 155 17.17 -6.81 -3.03
C SER A 155 15.91 -7.20 -3.81
N ARG A 156 15.80 -8.50 -4.12
CA ARG A 156 14.61 -9.06 -4.80
C ARG A 156 13.35 -8.93 -3.94
N VAL A 157 13.44 -9.28 -2.65
CA VAL A 157 12.30 -9.23 -1.72
C VAL A 157 11.76 -7.80 -1.58
N TYR A 158 12.65 -6.78 -1.57
CA TYR A 158 12.21 -5.39 -1.54
C TYR A 158 11.39 -5.02 -2.79
N LYS A 159 11.89 -5.39 -3.98
CA LYS A 159 11.19 -5.12 -5.25
C LYS A 159 9.88 -5.90 -5.35
N TYR A 160 9.85 -7.15 -4.88
CA TYR A 160 8.64 -7.96 -4.82
C TYR A 160 7.61 -7.34 -3.88
N CYS A 161 8.03 -6.86 -2.71
CA CYS A 161 7.17 -6.12 -1.79
C CYS A 161 6.53 -4.90 -2.47
N SER A 162 7.33 -4.08 -3.18
CA SER A 162 6.82 -2.94 -3.94
C SER A 162 5.81 -3.32 -5.01
N LYS A 163 6.02 -4.45 -5.71
CA LYS A 163 5.04 -4.92 -6.68
C LYS A 163 3.73 -5.36 -6.02
N LEU A 164 3.80 -6.05 -4.88
CA LEU A 164 2.60 -6.46 -4.14
C LEU A 164 1.83 -5.26 -3.58
N SER A 165 2.51 -4.22 -3.09
CA SER A 165 1.84 -3.01 -2.61
C SER A 165 1.11 -2.28 -3.75
N GLU A 166 1.69 -2.19 -4.94
CA GLU A 166 1.02 -1.62 -6.13
C GLU A 166 -0.26 -2.39 -6.49
N VAL A 167 -0.22 -3.72 -6.45
CA VAL A 167 -1.41 -4.55 -6.70
C VAL A 167 -2.45 -4.32 -5.61
N PHE A 168 -2.04 -4.30 -4.35
CA PHE A 168 -2.95 -4.08 -3.23
C PHE A 168 -3.69 -2.73 -3.33
N GLU A 169 -2.96 -1.65 -3.63
CA GLU A 169 -3.54 -0.31 -3.79
C GLU A 169 -4.62 -0.25 -4.87
N GLN A 170 -4.46 -1.01 -5.97
CA GLN A 170 -5.45 -1.08 -7.05
C GLN A 170 -6.71 -1.85 -6.64
N GLU A 171 -6.56 -2.88 -5.81
CA GLU A 171 -7.64 -3.80 -5.44
C GLU A 171 -8.46 -3.29 -4.24
N ILE A 172 -7.81 -2.64 -3.26
CA ILE A 172 -8.43 -2.36 -1.96
C ILE A 172 -9.48 -1.24 -1.99
N ASP A 173 -9.30 -0.28 -2.89
CA ASP A 173 -10.15 0.90 -3.01
C ASP A 173 -11.63 0.61 -3.28
N PRO A 174 -11.99 -0.08 -4.38
CA PRO A 174 -13.39 -0.38 -4.67
C PRO A 174 -14.02 -1.28 -3.60
N VAL A 175 -13.22 -2.16 -2.98
CA VAL A 175 -13.68 -3.04 -1.90
C VAL A 175 -14.04 -2.24 -0.65
N MET A 176 -13.17 -1.33 -0.21
CA MET A 176 -13.44 -0.46 0.94
C MET A 176 -14.65 0.45 0.70
N GLN A 177 -14.80 0.96 -0.52
CA GLN A 177 -16.00 1.71 -0.92
C GLN A 177 -17.27 0.87 -0.83
N SER A 178 -17.24 -0.40 -1.24
CA SER A 178 -18.38 -1.31 -1.11
C SER A 178 -18.78 -1.58 0.35
N LEU A 179 -17.82 -1.49 1.29
CA LEU A 179 -18.04 -1.60 2.74
C LEU A 179 -18.51 -0.29 3.39
N GLY A 180 -18.65 0.77 2.58
CA GLY A 180 -19.14 2.09 2.98
C GLY A 180 -18.05 3.02 3.50
N TYR A 181 -16.79 2.80 3.13
CA TYR A 181 -15.67 3.71 3.42
C TYR A 181 -15.40 4.67 2.25
N CYS A 182 -14.69 5.76 2.50
CA CYS A 182 -14.32 6.73 1.46
C CYS A 182 -13.39 6.16 0.38
N CYS A 183 -12.38 5.40 0.80
CA CYS A 183 -11.44 4.65 -0.04
C CYS A 183 -10.70 3.62 0.82
N GLY A 184 -9.83 2.82 0.20
CA GLY A 184 -8.94 1.87 0.86
C GLY A 184 -7.46 2.24 0.81
N ARG A 185 -7.13 3.37 0.17
CA ARG A 185 -5.76 3.88 0.10
C ARG A 185 -5.21 4.16 1.48
N LYS A 186 -3.93 3.83 1.67
CA LYS A 186 -3.14 4.46 2.70
C LYS A 186 -2.69 5.81 2.17
N LEU A 187 -3.42 6.87 2.52
CA LEU A 187 -3.03 8.22 2.16
C LEU A 187 -1.91 8.66 3.11
N GLU A 188 -0.84 9.18 2.55
CA GLU A 188 0.22 9.84 3.30
C GLU A 188 0.38 11.25 2.73
N PHE A 189 0.53 12.23 3.60
CA PHE A 189 0.78 13.61 3.21
C PHE A 189 2.11 13.69 2.47
N SER A 190 2.17 14.49 1.40
CA SER A 190 3.45 14.88 0.82
C SER A 190 4.31 15.52 1.91
N PRO A 191 5.60 15.16 2.05
CA PRO A 191 6.43 15.71 3.11
C PRO A 191 6.37 17.23 3.05
N GLN A 192 6.08 17.86 4.19
CA GLN A 192 5.99 19.31 4.22
C GLN A 192 7.31 19.90 3.73
N THR A 193 7.22 20.93 2.89
CA THR A 193 8.41 21.69 2.53
C THR A 193 8.90 22.40 3.78
N LEU A 194 10.03 21.95 4.35
CA LEU A 194 10.54 22.51 5.58
C LEU A 194 11.21 23.86 5.30
N CYS A 195 11.00 24.82 6.19
CA CYS A 195 11.73 26.08 6.16
C CYS A 195 13.16 25.88 6.66
N CYS A 196 14.14 26.36 5.91
CA CYS A 196 15.54 26.36 6.34
C CYS A 196 15.82 27.61 7.19
N TYR A 197 16.36 27.42 8.39
CA TYR A 197 16.70 28.52 9.30
C TYR A 197 17.92 29.34 8.83
N GLY A 198 18.77 28.77 7.97
CA GLY A 198 20.03 29.42 7.56
C GLY A 198 19.88 30.64 6.66
N LYS A 199 18.80 30.73 5.87
CA LYS A 199 18.53 31.87 4.98
C LYS A 199 17.04 32.11 4.87
N GLN A 200 16.66 33.39 4.81
CA GLN A 200 15.28 33.78 4.49
C GLN A 200 14.86 33.20 3.13
N LEU A 201 13.64 32.68 3.06
CA LEU A 201 13.05 32.05 1.86
C LEU A 201 13.75 30.76 1.38
N CYS A 202 14.72 30.24 2.13
CA CYS A 202 15.31 28.95 1.81
C CYS A 202 14.40 27.82 2.31
N THR A 203 14.14 26.85 1.43
CA THR A 203 13.31 25.68 1.73
C THR A 203 14.08 24.39 1.50
N ILE A 204 13.68 23.35 2.21
CA ILE A 204 14.24 21.99 2.10
C ILE A 204 13.18 21.16 1.35
N PRO A 205 13.42 20.82 0.07
CA PRO A 205 12.45 20.08 -0.72
C PRO A 205 12.38 18.61 -0.27
N ARG A 206 11.40 17.89 -0.81
CA ARG A 206 11.26 16.44 -0.63
C ARG A 206 12.54 15.72 -1.05
N ASP A 207 12.86 14.64 -0.34
CA ASP A 207 14.05 13.80 -0.51
C ASP A 207 15.40 14.50 -0.27
N ALA A 208 15.41 15.78 0.09
CA ALA A 208 16.65 16.48 0.41
C ALA A 208 17.21 16.07 1.78
N THR A 209 18.53 15.96 1.85
CA THR A 209 19.27 15.80 3.09
C THR A 209 19.31 17.12 3.86
N TYR A 210 19.05 17.06 5.16
CA TYR A 210 19.01 18.24 6.03
C TYR A 210 19.48 17.91 7.46
N TYR A 211 19.73 18.95 8.24
CA TYR A 211 20.10 18.85 9.65
C TYR A 211 18.94 19.35 10.52
N SER A 212 18.58 18.58 11.54
CA SER A 212 17.45 18.87 12.42
C SER A 212 17.87 18.87 13.89
N TYR A 213 17.45 19.90 14.63
CA TYR A 213 17.56 19.96 16.10
C TYR A 213 16.17 20.03 16.72
N GLN A 214 15.92 19.13 17.70
CA GLN A 214 14.64 18.99 18.42
C GLN A 214 13.39 18.89 17.51
N ASN A 215 13.55 18.42 16.27
CA ASN A 215 12.50 18.39 15.27
C ASN A 215 11.81 19.75 15.02
N ARG A 216 12.52 20.85 15.29
CA ARG A 216 12.00 22.22 15.22
C ARG A 216 12.85 23.14 14.35
N TYR A 217 14.17 23.03 14.48
CA TYR A 217 15.11 23.86 13.72
C TYR A 217 15.75 23.04 12.61
N HIS A 218 15.54 23.46 11.37
CA HIS A 218 15.97 22.72 10.18
C HIS A 218 16.95 23.54 9.35
N PHE A 219 18.03 22.93 8.88
CA PHE A 219 18.97 23.54 7.94
C PHE A 219 19.17 22.63 6.74
N CYS A 220 19.08 23.19 5.52
CA CYS A 220 19.53 22.47 4.34
C CYS A 220 21.05 22.24 4.43
N GLU A 221 21.54 21.17 3.80
CA GLU A 221 22.96 20.78 3.88
C GLU A 221 23.89 21.93 3.46
N LYS A 222 23.52 22.69 2.43
CA LYS A 222 24.29 23.85 1.97
C LYS A 222 24.39 24.94 3.05
N CYS A 223 23.27 25.37 3.62
CA CYS A 223 23.27 26.43 4.63
C CYS A 223 23.97 25.99 5.92
N PHE A 224 23.81 24.72 6.31
CA PHE A 224 24.46 24.20 7.52
C PHE A 224 25.99 24.20 7.41
N ASN A 225 26.51 23.86 6.21
CA ASN A 225 27.95 23.85 5.92
C ASN A 225 28.53 25.26 5.72
N GLU A 226 27.73 26.24 5.30
CA GLU A 226 28.15 27.65 5.15
C GLU A 226 28.37 28.35 6.51
N ILE A 227 27.77 27.87 7.60
CA ILE A 227 27.96 28.44 8.94
C ILE A 227 29.42 28.25 9.36
N GLN A 228 30.11 29.35 9.66
CA GLN A 228 31.50 29.31 10.13
C GLN A 228 31.56 28.83 11.59
N GLY A 229 32.47 27.90 11.89
CA GLY A 229 32.65 27.32 13.21
C GLY A 229 31.76 26.10 13.50
N GLU A 230 31.82 25.63 14.75
CA GLU A 230 31.18 24.39 15.22
C GLU A 230 29.83 24.62 15.92
N SER A 231 29.35 25.86 16.00
CA SER A 231 28.10 26.18 16.68
C SER A 231 27.17 27.04 15.84
N VAL A 232 25.88 26.95 16.14
CA VAL A 232 24.77 27.60 15.44
C VAL A 232 23.93 28.34 16.47
N SER A 233 23.62 29.61 16.21
CA SER A 233 22.71 30.41 17.05
C SER A 233 21.27 30.21 16.60
N LEU A 234 20.40 29.81 17.51
CA LEU A 234 18.97 29.54 17.27
C LEU A 234 18.09 30.48 18.10
N GLY A 235 17.02 30.98 17.49
CA GLY A 235 15.95 31.73 18.14
C GLY A 235 14.76 31.97 17.19
N ASP A 236 13.54 31.85 17.68
CA ASP A 236 12.34 32.03 16.85
C ASP A 236 11.97 33.51 16.65
N ASP A 237 12.35 34.38 17.59
CA ASP A 237 12.00 35.79 17.62
C ASP A 237 13.28 36.65 17.76
N PRO A 238 13.50 37.66 16.89
CA PRO A 238 14.63 38.58 16.98
C PRO A 238 14.74 39.34 18.32
N SER A 239 13.63 39.46 19.06
CA SER A 239 13.58 40.11 20.39
C SER A 239 13.97 39.18 21.53
N GLN A 240 14.08 37.86 21.29
CA GLN A 240 14.44 36.88 22.29
C GLN A 240 15.94 36.53 22.24
N PRO A 241 16.56 36.20 23.38
CA PRO A 241 17.95 35.78 23.43
C PRO A 241 18.15 34.47 22.65
N GLN A 242 19.14 34.48 21.77
CA GLN A 242 19.50 33.30 20.99
C GLN A 242 20.28 32.30 21.84
N THR A 243 20.07 31.02 21.56
CA THR A 243 20.80 29.90 22.17
C THR A 243 21.84 29.37 21.19
N THR A 244 23.05 29.14 21.68
CA THR A 244 24.15 28.60 20.86
C THR A 244 24.19 27.09 21.02
N ILE A 245 23.98 26.36 19.91
CA ILE A 245 23.93 24.90 19.86
C ILE A 245 25.09 24.39 19.02
N ASN A 246 25.81 23.38 19.49
CA ASN A 246 26.88 22.76 18.73
C ASN A 246 26.30 21.96 17.53
N LYS A 247 26.95 22.03 16.38
CA LYS A 247 26.57 21.31 15.15
C LYS A 247 26.49 19.80 15.34
N GLU A 248 27.28 19.21 16.22
CA GLU A 248 27.24 17.78 16.55
C GLU A 248 25.90 17.35 17.20
N GLN A 249 25.16 18.29 17.80
CA GLN A 249 23.85 18.01 18.37
C GLN A 249 22.73 17.92 17.31
N PHE A 250 23.02 18.27 16.06
CA PHE A 250 22.05 18.16 14.96
C PHE A 250 22.05 16.75 14.39
N SER A 251 20.84 16.22 14.19
CA SER A 251 20.67 14.95 13.49
C SER A 251 20.62 15.19 11.98
N LYS A 252 21.51 14.53 11.23
CA LYS A 252 21.41 14.46 9.76
C LYS A 252 20.24 13.55 9.39
N ARG A 253 19.29 14.07 8.59
CA ARG A 253 18.05 13.41 8.19
C ARG A 253 17.80 13.61 6.70
N LYS A 254 16.83 12.88 6.16
CA LYS A 254 16.31 13.04 4.80
C LYS A 254 14.84 13.44 4.89
N ASN A 255 14.39 14.38 4.06
CA ASN A 255 13.00 14.85 4.05
C ASN A 255 12.11 13.89 3.22
N ASP A 256 12.02 12.64 3.66
CA ASP A 256 11.26 11.57 3.03
C ASP A 256 10.26 10.90 3.99
N THR A 257 10.07 11.48 5.18
CA THR A 257 9.01 11.05 6.11
C THR A 257 7.66 11.49 5.55
N LEU A 258 6.76 10.52 5.42
CA LEU A 258 5.41 10.70 4.94
C LEU A 258 4.48 10.51 6.14
N ASP A 259 3.80 11.59 6.56
CA ASP A 259 2.86 11.52 7.67
C ASP A 259 1.55 10.89 7.18
N PRO A 260 0.97 9.91 7.89
CA PRO A 260 -0.29 9.31 7.47
C PRO A 260 -1.43 10.34 7.52
N GLU A 261 -2.37 10.23 6.58
CA GLU A 261 -3.61 11.01 6.55
C GLU A 261 -4.43 10.77 7.82
N LEU A 262 -5.03 11.84 8.35
CA LEU A 262 -5.84 11.75 9.55
C LEU A 262 -7.19 11.09 9.26
N PHE A 263 -7.67 10.30 10.22
CA PHE A 263 -9.02 9.73 10.18
C PHE A 263 -9.98 10.55 11.05
N VAL A 264 -11.22 10.66 10.60
CA VAL A 264 -12.37 11.12 11.37
C VAL A 264 -13.37 9.96 11.52
N GLU A 265 -13.87 9.73 12.73
CA GLU A 265 -14.87 8.69 13.00
C GLU A 265 -16.28 9.28 12.81
N CYS A 266 -17.09 8.66 11.95
CA CYS A 266 -18.49 9.03 11.81
C CYS A 266 -19.25 8.78 13.13
N THR A 267 -19.87 9.81 13.70
CA THR A 267 -20.59 9.75 14.98
C THR A 267 -21.79 8.79 14.97
N GLU A 268 -22.39 8.55 13.80
CA GLU A 268 -23.51 7.62 13.66
C GLU A 268 -23.05 6.17 13.54
N CYS A 269 -22.26 5.86 12.50
CA CYS A 269 -21.92 4.48 12.17
C CYS A 269 -20.56 4.02 12.70
N GLY A 270 -19.72 4.90 13.25
CA GLY A 270 -18.40 4.56 13.81
C GLY A 270 -17.33 4.21 12.77
N ARG A 271 -17.58 4.41 11.47
CA ARG A 271 -16.55 4.18 10.44
C ARG A 271 -15.52 5.31 10.46
N LYS A 272 -14.24 4.93 10.37
CA LYS A 272 -13.11 5.84 10.14
C LYS A 272 -13.01 6.21 8.66
N MET A 273 -13.14 7.50 8.35
CA MET A 273 -12.95 8.07 7.01
C MET A 273 -11.71 8.97 7.00
N HIS A 274 -10.99 9.05 5.89
CA HIS A 274 -9.94 10.06 5.75
C HIS A 274 -10.54 11.45 5.83
N GLN A 275 -9.94 12.33 6.64
CA GLN A 275 -10.41 13.69 6.86
C GLN A 275 -10.53 14.46 5.53
N ILE A 276 -9.53 14.34 4.66
CA ILE A 276 -9.54 14.97 3.34
C ILE A 276 -10.63 14.40 2.40
N CYS A 277 -10.94 13.11 2.49
CA CYS A 277 -11.93 12.50 1.60
C CYS A 277 -13.37 12.95 1.93
N VAL A 278 -13.66 13.23 3.21
CA VAL A 278 -14.99 13.67 3.64
C VAL A 278 -15.05 15.18 3.93
N LEU A 279 -13.94 15.89 3.73
CA LEU A 279 -13.82 17.34 3.93
C LEU A 279 -14.31 17.79 5.31
N HIS A 280 -13.99 17.01 6.35
CA HIS A 280 -14.40 17.33 7.72
C HIS A 280 -13.43 18.31 8.38
N HIS A 281 -13.98 19.40 8.91
CA HIS A 281 -13.25 20.39 9.67
C HIS A 281 -14.04 20.74 10.93
N GLU A 282 -13.44 20.52 12.11
CA GLU A 282 -14.13 20.60 13.41
C GLU A 282 -14.78 21.99 13.66
N ILE A 283 -14.16 23.07 13.17
CA ILE A 283 -14.73 24.43 13.29
C ILE A 283 -16.04 24.57 12.52
N ILE A 284 -16.18 23.88 11.38
CA ILE A 284 -17.38 23.95 10.53
C ILE A 284 -18.45 22.97 11.03
N TRP A 285 -18.01 21.79 11.48
CA TRP A 285 -18.87 20.71 11.95
C TRP A 285 -18.62 20.39 13.43
N PRO A 286 -18.94 21.29 14.37
CA PRO A 286 -18.60 21.13 15.79
C PRO A 286 -19.37 20.01 16.49
N THR A 287 -20.45 19.52 15.88
CA THR A 287 -21.27 18.42 16.40
C THR A 287 -20.81 17.04 15.92
N GLY A 288 -19.79 16.98 15.06
CA GLY A 288 -19.36 15.76 14.36
C GLY A 288 -20.09 15.56 13.03
#